data_AF-A0A415ME73-F1
#
_entry.id   AF-A0A415ME73-F1
#
_cell.length_a   1.000
_cell.length_b   1.000
_cell.length_c   1.000
_cell.angle_alpha   90.00
_cell.angle_beta   90.00
_cell.angle_gamma   90.00
#
_symmetry.space_group_name_H-M   'P 1'
#
loop_
_entity.id
_entity.type
_entity.pdbx_description
1 polymer ?
#
loop_
_entity_poly.entity_id
_entity_poly.type
_entity_poly.pdbx_seq_one_letter_code
_entity_poly.pdbx_strand_id
1 'polypeptide(L)'
;MNFEMTGKLSIPKETEKFHPDTEKTYESGWVRKQLMFNVTCGDNRHMMTATSGAFADGHGDVHTFSKNGVDENGNKVKGELLKIPFKERLTSSKLAEVAEFKKFIFDLEKPGRRYKLEKAAEKVKEGTNLTDEELKEIGIENEADVNAELEKSNKRRHEFISEWDFIDFIKKVIDSGKYSDEKFFIRGNGEYRYSDKNQRVYESYVPNRIYLAADDAEESSTATINVLFNSESLDDMSVEEKGKYYVNGYMMEYDNNRKGNIAVPVTITIPVPSDDADEKAKKRAESIKHKFIVDDDTFKEYGAVVNMLNGAQKTEITEDMLTDEQKDDLECGLITMDDIRAELGGSVYGERIREYQFLKPAKGFTKGRQDTVYTEDDMVIKPLEEELPEGTEDLFEDDDDEL
;
A
#
# COMPACT_ATOMS: atom_id res chain seq x y z
N MET A 1 5.74 -7.42 1.55
CA MET A 1 4.77 -6.61 2.34
C MET A 1 3.57 -6.25 1.46
N ASN A 2 2.34 -6.29 2.00
CA ASN A 2 1.14 -5.83 1.29
C ASN A 2 0.57 -4.59 1.96
N PHE A 3 0.17 -3.57 1.19
CA PHE A 3 -0.41 -2.34 1.73
C PHE A 3 -1.86 -2.12 1.28
N GLU A 4 -2.62 -1.43 2.13
CA GLU A 4 -3.95 -0.89 1.85
C GLU A 4 -4.00 0.57 2.29
N MET A 5 -4.42 1.46 1.40
CA MET A 5 -4.49 2.91 1.65
C MET A 5 -5.81 3.47 1.16
N THR A 6 -6.39 4.42 1.89
CA THR A 6 -7.51 5.25 1.45
C THR A 6 -7.08 6.71 1.46
N GLY A 7 -7.01 7.33 0.28
CA GLY A 7 -6.53 8.71 0.18
C GLY A 7 -6.73 9.34 -1.19
N LYS A 8 -6.31 10.60 -1.32
CA LYS A 8 -6.37 11.37 -2.58
C LYS A 8 -5.13 11.14 -3.44
N LEU A 9 -5.32 11.04 -4.75
CA LEU A 9 -4.25 10.84 -5.73
C LEU A 9 -3.75 12.19 -6.26
N SER A 10 -2.44 12.36 -6.39
CA SER A 10 -1.85 13.51 -7.09
C SER A 10 -0.49 13.19 -7.68
N ILE A 11 -0.15 13.79 -8.82
CA ILE A 11 1.20 13.71 -9.37
C ILE A 11 2.02 14.86 -8.74
N PRO A 12 3.19 14.57 -8.13
CA PRO A 12 4.05 15.62 -7.59
C PRO A 12 4.49 16.59 -8.70
N LYS A 13 4.87 17.80 -8.31
CA LYS A 13 5.37 18.78 -9.27
C LYS A 13 6.71 18.32 -9.83
N GLU A 14 6.84 18.35 -11.15
CA GLU A 14 8.11 18.11 -11.82
C GLU A 14 9.13 19.21 -11.51
N THR A 15 10.39 18.81 -11.33
CA THR A 15 11.53 19.70 -11.11
C THR A 15 12.72 19.19 -11.90
N GLU A 16 13.77 20.00 -12.04
CA GLU A 16 15.01 19.59 -12.74
C GLU A 16 15.65 18.30 -12.18
N LYS A 17 15.41 17.97 -10.90
CA LYS A 17 15.96 16.78 -10.23
C LYS A 17 14.91 15.69 -10.00
N PHE A 18 13.65 15.90 -10.40
CA PHE A 18 12.58 14.96 -10.10
C PHE A 18 11.54 14.98 -11.21
N HIS A 19 11.52 13.90 -11.98
CA HIS A 19 10.59 13.67 -13.08
C HIS A 19 9.63 12.54 -12.67
N PRO A 20 8.39 12.87 -12.25
CA PRO A 20 7.42 11.87 -11.81
C PRO A 20 6.89 11.00 -12.94
N ASP A 21 6.99 11.45 -14.20
CA ASP A 21 6.55 10.71 -15.37
C ASP A 21 7.70 10.66 -16.37
N THR A 22 8.24 9.47 -16.60
CA THR A 22 9.40 9.28 -17.48
C THR A 22 9.16 8.15 -18.47
N GLU A 23 9.57 8.40 -19.70
CA GLU A 23 9.69 7.38 -20.75
C GLU A 23 11.12 7.41 -21.28
N LYS A 24 11.91 6.36 -21.01
CA LYS A 24 13.28 6.19 -21.51
C LYS A 24 13.27 5.15 -22.61
N THR A 25 13.65 5.56 -23.83
CA THR A 25 13.85 4.65 -24.96
C THR A 25 15.32 4.26 -25.04
N TYR A 26 15.59 2.97 -25.09
CA TYR A 26 16.94 2.42 -25.22
C TYR A 26 17.23 2.11 -26.69
N GLU A 27 18.52 1.99 -27.05
CA GLU A 27 18.95 1.68 -28.43
C GLU A 27 18.37 0.36 -28.95
N SER A 28 18.06 -0.58 -28.05
CA SER A 28 17.39 -1.85 -28.35
C SER A 28 15.94 -1.69 -28.85
N GLY A 29 15.38 -0.48 -28.82
CA GLY A 29 13.96 -0.22 -29.07
C GLY A 29 13.06 -0.57 -27.89
N TRP A 30 13.63 -1.03 -26.77
CA TRP A 30 12.92 -1.15 -25.50
C TRP A 30 12.59 0.23 -24.96
N VAL A 31 11.38 0.41 -24.47
CA VAL A 31 10.94 1.63 -23.78
C VAL A 31 10.59 1.25 -22.37
N ARG A 32 11.15 1.98 -21.40
CA ARG A 32 10.75 1.90 -20.00
C ARG A 32 9.91 3.13 -19.66
N LYS A 33 8.76 2.88 -19.07
CA LYS A 33 7.80 3.87 -18.57
C LYS A 33 7.76 3.79 -17.05
N GLN A 34 7.77 4.94 -16.40
CA GLN A 34 7.62 5.04 -14.95
C GLN A 34 6.72 6.21 -14.59
N LEU A 35 5.80 5.96 -13.65
CA LEU A 35 4.97 6.98 -13.03
C LEU A 35 5.10 6.93 -11.51
N MET A 36 5.44 8.06 -10.92
CA MET A 36 5.45 8.31 -9.49
C MET A 36 4.30 9.25 -9.13
N PHE A 37 3.46 8.84 -8.19
CA PHE A 37 2.32 9.64 -7.74
C PHE A 37 2.11 9.52 -6.23
N ASN A 38 1.56 10.55 -5.61
CA ASN A 38 1.26 10.57 -4.19
C ASN A 38 -0.13 10.01 -3.90
N VAL A 39 -0.23 9.32 -2.77
CA VAL A 39 -1.48 9.03 -2.06
C VAL A 39 -1.44 9.79 -0.75
N THR A 40 -2.33 10.77 -0.58
CA THR A 40 -2.46 11.53 0.66
C THR A 40 -3.60 10.94 1.50
N CYS A 41 -3.25 10.33 2.63
CA CYS A 41 -4.15 9.67 3.58
C CYS A 41 -4.14 10.46 4.89
N GLY A 42 -4.96 11.52 4.97
CA GLY A 42 -4.94 12.46 6.08
C GLY A 42 -3.60 13.17 6.18
N ASP A 43 -2.97 13.07 7.33
CA ASP A 43 -1.67 13.68 7.59
C ASP A 43 -0.49 12.89 6.99
N ASN A 44 -0.76 11.71 6.40
CA ASN A 44 0.25 10.86 5.77
C ASN A 44 0.28 11.03 4.25
N ARG A 45 1.48 10.99 3.66
CA ARG A 45 1.66 11.00 2.21
C ARG A 45 2.63 9.90 1.81
N HIS A 46 2.19 9.01 0.92
CA HIS A 46 3.01 7.92 0.41
C HIS A 46 3.23 8.10 -1.10
N MET A 47 4.47 7.94 -1.55
CA MET A 47 4.81 7.96 -2.97
C MET A 47 4.67 6.55 -3.53
N MET A 48 3.77 6.38 -4.48
CA MET A 48 3.59 5.16 -5.25
C MET A 48 4.48 5.22 -6.48
N THR A 49 4.97 4.06 -6.91
CA THR A 49 5.75 3.91 -8.14
C THR A 49 5.13 2.80 -8.96
N ALA A 50 4.83 3.08 -10.22
CA ALA A 50 4.45 2.08 -11.21
C ALA A 50 5.46 2.13 -12.35
N THR A 51 6.04 0.98 -12.70
CA THR A 51 7.10 0.90 -13.73
C THR A 51 6.82 -0.28 -14.65
N SER A 52 6.87 -0.04 -15.96
CA SER A 52 6.70 -1.09 -16.95
C SER A 52 7.61 -0.84 -18.14
N GLY A 53 7.95 -1.89 -18.88
CA GLY A 53 8.63 -1.75 -20.16
C GLY A 53 7.96 -2.53 -21.28
N ALA A 54 8.13 -2.05 -22.50
CA ALA A 54 7.65 -2.67 -23.72
C ALA A 54 8.52 -2.24 -24.90
N PHE A 55 8.58 -3.04 -25.97
CA PHE A 55 9.22 -2.60 -27.21
C PHE A 55 8.37 -1.55 -27.92
N ALA A 56 9.01 -0.50 -28.44
CA ALA A 56 8.36 0.65 -29.09
C ALA A 56 7.48 0.27 -30.30
N ASP A 57 7.89 -0.75 -31.06
CA ASP A 57 7.15 -1.30 -32.20
C ASP A 57 6.03 -2.28 -31.79
N GLY A 58 5.89 -2.51 -30.47
CA GLY A 58 4.92 -3.40 -29.84
C GLY A 58 5.21 -4.89 -30.01
N HIS A 59 6.40 -5.30 -30.44
CA HIS A 59 6.74 -6.73 -30.43
C HIS A 59 6.94 -7.26 -28.99
N GLY A 60 6.87 -8.58 -28.83
CA GLY A 60 6.92 -9.24 -27.54
C GLY A 60 5.56 -9.67 -27.01
N ASP A 61 5.57 -10.26 -25.82
CA ASP A 61 4.44 -10.99 -25.27
C ASP A 61 4.24 -10.68 -23.79
N VAL A 62 2.98 -10.48 -23.41
CA VAL A 62 2.55 -10.45 -22.02
C VAL A 62 2.39 -11.88 -21.53
N HIS A 63 3.21 -12.24 -20.54
CA HIS A 63 3.16 -13.53 -19.88
C HIS A 63 2.25 -13.44 -18.66
N THR A 64 1.17 -14.22 -18.65
CA THR A 64 0.17 -14.22 -17.59
C THR A 64 -0.30 -15.64 -17.29
N PHE A 65 -1.27 -15.82 -16.40
CA PHE A 65 -1.80 -17.14 -16.04
C PHE A 65 -3.31 -17.18 -16.21
N SER A 66 -3.83 -18.34 -16.62
CA SER A 66 -5.28 -18.58 -16.65
C SER A 66 -5.85 -18.79 -15.24
N LYS A 67 -7.17 -18.66 -15.09
CA LYS A 67 -7.87 -18.95 -13.85
C LYS A 67 -7.65 -20.40 -13.42
N ASN A 68 -7.54 -20.61 -12.10
CA ASN A 68 -7.55 -21.98 -11.56
C ASN A 68 -8.88 -22.66 -11.87
N GLY A 69 -8.83 -23.94 -12.19
CA GLY A 69 -9.98 -24.77 -12.52
C GLY A 69 -10.27 -25.82 -11.45
N VAL A 70 -11.35 -26.56 -11.66
CA VAL A 70 -11.65 -27.79 -10.93
C VAL A 70 -11.80 -28.89 -11.98
N ASP A 71 -11.08 -29.99 -11.82
CA ASP A 71 -11.21 -31.14 -12.73
C ASP A 71 -12.53 -31.91 -12.51
N GLU A 72 -12.81 -32.88 -13.36
CA GLU A 72 -13.99 -33.74 -13.27
C GLU A 72 -14.07 -34.54 -11.95
N ASN A 73 -12.95 -34.66 -11.23
CA ASN A 73 -12.84 -35.37 -9.96
C ASN A 73 -12.92 -34.44 -8.73
N GLY A 74 -13.16 -33.15 -8.93
CA GLY A 74 -13.28 -32.17 -7.85
C GLY A 74 -11.93 -31.66 -7.31
N ASN A 75 -10.80 -31.98 -7.94
CA ASN A 75 -9.49 -31.49 -7.55
C ASN A 75 -9.22 -30.10 -8.14
N LYS A 76 -8.52 -29.25 -7.37
CA LYS A 76 -8.09 -27.93 -7.85
C LYS A 76 -6.96 -28.08 -8.87
N VAL A 77 -7.20 -27.61 -10.09
CA VAL A 77 -6.18 -27.53 -11.15
C VAL A 77 -5.59 -26.13 -11.16
N LYS A 78 -4.26 -26.02 -11.15
CA LYS A 78 -3.57 -24.74 -11.27
C LYS A 78 -3.76 -24.17 -12.67
N GLY A 79 -3.90 -22.85 -12.75
CA GLY A 79 -3.93 -22.13 -14.02
C GLY A 79 -2.67 -22.38 -14.86
N GLU A 80 -2.83 -22.32 -16.17
CA GLU A 80 -1.77 -22.51 -17.16
C GLU A 80 -1.13 -21.18 -17.53
N LEU A 81 0.12 -21.22 -18.02
CA LEU A 81 0.78 -20.04 -18.55
C LEU A 81 0.09 -19.60 -19.85
N LEU A 82 -0.39 -18.36 -19.88
CA LEU A 82 -0.94 -17.71 -21.05
C LEU A 82 0.09 -16.75 -21.64
N LYS A 83 0.16 -16.76 -22.96
CA LYS A 83 1.01 -15.88 -23.75
C LYS A 83 0.11 -15.07 -24.68
N ILE A 84 0.09 -13.75 -24.48
CA ILE A 84 -0.72 -12.81 -25.26
C ILE A 84 0.23 -11.82 -25.93
N PRO A 85 0.24 -11.71 -27.28
CA PRO A 85 1.06 -10.72 -27.97
C PRO A 85 0.80 -9.32 -27.43
N PHE A 86 1.84 -8.52 -27.23
CA PHE A 86 1.69 -7.19 -26.63
C PHE A 86 0.74 -6.30 -27.45
N LYS A 87 0.68 -6.44 -28.77
CA LYS A 87 -0.28 -5.74 -29.64
C LYS A 87 -1.75 -6.09 -29.38
N GLU A 88 -2.03 -7.28 -28.85
CA GLU A 88 -3.37 -7.78 -28.57
C GLU A 88 -3.76 -7.67 -27.09
N ARG A 89 -2.91 -7.06 -26.26
CA ARG A 89 -3.07 -7.05 -24.79
C ARG A 89 -4.36 -6.42 -24.28
N LEU A 90 -5.05 -5.61 -25.11
CA LEU A 90 -6.34 -4.98 -24.78
C LEU A 90 -7.54 -5.60 -25.51
N THR A 91 -7.30 -6.46 -26.51
CA THR A 91 -8.36 -6.94 -27.43
C THR A 91 -8.43 -8.46 -27.54
N SER A 92 -7.45 -9.19 -26.99
CA SER A 92 -7.40 -10.66 -27.10
C SER A 92 -8.62 -11.31 -26.44
N SER A 93 -9.21 -12.31 -27.09
CA SER A 93 -10.30 -13.11 -26.49
C SER A 93 -9.86 -13.84 -25.22
N LYS A 94 -8.56 -14.13 -25.09
CA LYS A 94 -7.96 -14.78 -23.91
C LYS A 94 -7.99 -13.93 -22.65
N LEU A 95 -8.29 -12.63 -22.75
CA LEU A 95 -8.37 -11.73 -21.59
C LEU A 95 -9.39 -12.21 -20.54
N ALA A 96 -10.49 -12.84 -20.99
CA ALA A 96 -11.52 -13.38 -20.10
C ALA A 96 -11.02 -14.58 -19.26
N GLU A 97 -10.01 -15.29 -19.76
CA GLU A 97 -9.40 -16.47 -19.11
C GLU A 97 -8.31 -16.09 -18.11
N VAL A 98 -7.77 -14.87 -18.20
CA VAL A 98 -6.70 -14.38 -17.32
C VAL A 98 -7.15 -14.37 -15.86
N ALA A 99 -6.30 -14.88 -14.99
CA ALA A 99 -6.52 -14.91 -13.56
C ALA A 99 -6.57 -13.50 -12.95
N GLU A 100 -7.52 -13.26 -12.05
CA GLU A 100 -7.73 -11.94 -11.43
C GLU A 100 -6.51 -11.42 -10.67
N PHE A 101 -5.69 -12.30 -10.08
CA PHE A 101 -4.49 -11.88 -9.36
C PHE A 101 -3.35 -11.40 -10.27
N LYS A 102 -3.46 -11.63 -11.59
CA LYS A 102 -2.51 -11.15 -12.61
C LYS A 102 -3.00 -9.90 -13.34
N LYS A 103 -4.16 -9.37 -12.96
CA LYS A 103 -4.71 -8.15 -13.55
C LYS A 103 -4.45 -6.96 -12.63
N PHE A 104 -4.16 -5.83 -13.25
CA PHE A 104 -4.22 -4.50 -12.64
C PHE A 104 -5.64 -3.96 -12.81
N ILE A 105 -6.16 -3.31 -11.78
CA ILE A 105 -7.55 -2.82 -11.79
C ILE A 105 -7.58 -1.37 -11.39
N PHE A 106 -8.27 -0.56 -12.19
CA PHE A 106 -8.72 0.77 -11.82
C PHE A 106 -10.25 0.83 -11.94
N ASP A 107 -10.95 0.99 -10.82
CA ASP A 107 -12.41 1.02 -10.79
C ASP A 107 -12.93 2.39 -10.38
N LEU A 108 -13.67 3.03 -11.28
CA LEU A 108 -14.28 4.35 -11.08
C LEU A 108 -15.76 4.25 -10.65
N GLU A 109 -16.25 3.06 -10.34
CA GLU A 109 -17.62 2.87 -9.83
C GLU A 109 -17.72 3.09 -8.32
N LYS A 110 -18.88 3.57 -7.87
CA LYS A 110 -19.20 3.67 -6.45
C LYS A 110 -19.10 2.31 -5.77
N PRO A 111 -18.47 2.21 -4.58
CA PRO A 111 -18.35 0.95 -3.85
C PRO A 111 -19.67 0.21 -3.70
N GLY A 112 -19.67 -1.09 -4.01
CA GLY A 112 -20.84 -1.96 -3.88
C GLY A 112 -21.99 -1.73 -4.86
N ARG A 113 -22.03 -0.60 -5.60
CA ARG A 113 -23.13 -0.29 -6.53
C ARG A 113 -23.24 -1.30 -7.66
N ARG A 114 -22.13 -1.73 -8.27
CA ARG A 114 -22.13 -2.74 -9.34
C ARG A 114 -22.77 -4.04 -8.90
N TYR A 115 -22.40 -4.55 -7.72
CA TYR A 115 -22.96 -5.78 -7.17
C TYR A 115 -24.48 -5.67 -6.92
N LYS A 116 -24.94 -4.51 -6.45
CA LYS A 116 -26.38 -4.24 -6.29
C LYS A 116 -27.09 -4.19 -7.64
N LEU A 117 -26.48 -3.57 -8.67
CA LEU A 117 -27.00 -3.56 -10.03
C LEU A 117 -27.08 -4.97 -10.64
N GLU A 118 -26.08 -5.82 -10.41
CA GLU A 118 -26.08 -7.23 -10.85
C GLU A 118 -27.26 -7.98 -10.23
N LYS A 119 -27.42 -7.90 -8.90
CA LYS A 119 -28.56 -8.51 -8.20
C LYS A 119 -29.91 -7.97 -8.65
N ALA A 120 -30.00 -6.66 -8.88
CA ALA A 120 -31.22 -6.04 -9.39
C ALA A 120 -31.54 -6.55 -10.81
N ALA A 121 -30.55 -6.67 -11.67
CA ALA A 121 -30.72 -7.22 -13.02
C ALA A 121 -31.15 -8.70 -13.01
N GLU A 122 -30.63 -9.50 -12.08
CA GLU A 122 -31.07 -10.88 -11.85
C GLU A 122 -32.55 -10.93 -11.43
N LYS A 123 -32.97 -10.14 -10.44
CA LYS A 123 -34.37 -10.06 -10.00
C LYS A 123 -35.33 -9.66 -11.13
N VAL A 124 -34.95 -8.64 -11.92
CA VAL A 124 -35.75 -8.19 -13.08
C VAL A 124 -35.87 -9.31 -14.12
N LYS A 125 -34.80 -10.08 -14.37
CA LYS A 125 -34.85 -11.25 -15.27
C LYS A 125 -35.72 -12.38 -14.72
N GLU A 126 -35.75 -12.56 -13.40
CA GLU A 126 -36.61 -13.52 -12.71
C GLU A 126 -38.08 -13.05 -12.58
N GLY A 127 -38.40 -11.85 -13.05
CA GLY A 127 -39.77 -11.29 -13.00
C GLY A 127 -40.16 -10.76 -11.62
N THR A 128 -39.18 -10.48 -10.76
CA THR A 128 -39.39 -9.88 -9.44
C THR A 128 -39.18 -8.37 -9.53
N ASN A 129 -40.17 -7.60 -9.06
CA ASN A 129 -40.07 -6.15 -8.98
C ASN A 129 -39.09 -5.73 -7.88
N LEU A 130 -38.38 -4.63 -8.12
CA LEU A 130 -37.51 -3.97 -7.16
C LEU A 130 -38.33 -3.04 -6.27
N THR A 131 -37.90 -2.89 -5.02
CA THR A 131 -38.51 -1.90 -4.12
C THR A 131 -37.98 -0.50 -4.41
N ASP A 132 -38.74 0.53 -4.02
CA ASP A 132 -38.29 1.93 -4.09
C ASP A 132 -36.99 2.16 -3.31
N GLU A 133 -36.79 1.43 -2.22
CA GLU A 133 -35.55 1.45 -1.43
C GLU A 133 -34.36 0.89 -2.23
N GLU A 134 -34.54 -0.23 -2.92
CA GLU A 134 -33.50 -0.84 -3.76
C GLU A 134 -33.10 0.06 -4.93
N LEU A 135 -34.10 0.66 -5.59
CA LEU A 135 -33.90 1.63 -6.67
C LEU A 135 -33.13 2.88 -6.19
N LYS A 136 -33.48 3.39 -5.00
CA LYS A 136 -32.78 4.52 -4.38
C LYS A 136 -31.33 4.18 -4.03
N GLU A 137 -31.06 2.97 -3.52
CA GLU A 137 -29.71 2.54 -3.17
C GLU A 137 -28.76 2.41 -4.38
N ILE A 138 -29.29 2.01 -5.54
CA ILE A 138 -28.52 1.96 -6.80
C ILE A 138 -28.54 3.28 -7.56
N GLY A 139 -29.31 4.27 -7.09
CA GLY A 139 -29.43 5.60 -7.66
C GLY A 139 -30.14 5.61 -9.01
N ILE A 140 -31.22 4.84 -9.14
CA ILE A 140 -32.02 4.72 -10.37
C ILE A 140 -33.49 4.96 -10.02
N GLU A 141 -34.24 5.60 -10.91
CA GLU A 141 -35.68 5.87 -10.70
C GLU A 141 -36.59 4.75 -11.24
N ASN A 142 -36.14 4.01 -12.26
CA ASN A 142 -36.93 3.00 -12.95
C ASN A 142 -36.15 1.70 -13.15
N GLU A 143 -36.80 0.56 -12.90
CA GLU A 143 -36.26 -0.78 -13.14
C GLU A 143 -35.79 -1.00 -14.60
N ALA A 144 -36.42 -0.32 -15.56
CA ALA A 144 -36.07 -0.39 -16.97
C ALA A 144 -34.62 0.05 -17.24
N ASP A 145 -34.06 0.93 -16.40
CA ASP A 145 -32.72 1.48 -16.58
C ASP A 145 -31.61 0.62 -15.95
N VAL A 146 -31.97 -0.41 -15.17
CA VAL A 146 -31.02 -1.25 -14.43
C VAL A 146 -29.96 -1.88 -15.35
N ASN A 147 -30.37 -2.44 -16.49
CA ASN A 147 -29.43 -3.06 -17.43
C ASN A 147 -28.51 -2.03 -18.10
N ALA A 148 -29.03 -0.85 -18.42
CA ALA A 148 -28.23 0.22 -19.04
C ALA A 148 -27.21 0.82 -18.05
N GLU A 149 -27.61 1.00 -16.79
CA GLU A 149 -26.70 1.44 -15.73
C GLU A 149 -25.68 0.37 -15.34
N LEU A 150 -26.05 -0.92 -15.35
CA LEU A 150 -25.10 -2.02 -15.17
C LEU A 150 -24.04 -2.04 -16.29
N GLU A 151 -24.43 -1.82 -17.55
CA GLU A 151 -23.48 -1.73 -18.66
C GLU A 151 -22.53 -0.53 -18.49
N LYS A 152 -23.03 0.64 -18.09
CA LYS A 152 -22.19 1.80 -17.75
C LYS A 152 -21.27 1.50 -16.57
N SER A 153 -21.75 0.79 -15.56
CA SER A 153 -20.98 0.40 -14.38
C SER A 153 -19.82 -0.53 -14.72
N ASN A 154 -20.05 -1.49 -15.63
CA ASN A 154 -19.01 -2.38 -16.14
C ASN A 154 -17.95 -1.60 -16.92
N LYS A 155 -18.34 -0.58 -17.69
CA LYS A 155 -17.39 0.29 -18.42
C LYS A 155 -16.53 1.17 -17.50
N ARG A 156 -16.92 1.39 -16.24
CA ARG A 156 -16.12 2.10 -15.23
C ARG A 156 -15.05 1.22 -14.58
N ARG A 157 -15.13 -0.11 -14.75
CA ARG A 157 -14.09 -1.04 -14.30
C ARG A 157 -13.08 -1.21 -15.42
N HIS A 158 -11.87 -0.72 -15.21
CA HIS A 158 -10.77 -0.85 -16.15
C HIS A 158 -9.84 -1.95 -15.65
N GLU A 159 -9.69 -3.00 -16.45
CA GLU A 159 -8.80 -4.12 -16.19
C GLU A 159 -7.65 -4.10 -17.19
N PHE A 160 -6.43 -4.29 -16.70
CA PHE A 160 -5.22 -4.34 -17.53
C PHE A 160 -4.43 -5.60 -17.19
N ILE A 161 -3.83 -6.21 -18.21
CA ILE A 161 -2.90 -7.34 -18.02
C ILE A 161 -1.44 -6.93 -18.09
N SER A 162 -1.18 -5.65 -18.36
CA SER A 162 0.14 -5.03 -18.38
C SER A 162 0.11 -3.75 -17.54
N GLU A 163 1.14 -3.56 -16.74
CA GLU A 163 1.32 -2.33 -15.96
C GLU A 163 1.53 -1.12 -16.88
N TRP A 164 2.01 -1.32 -18.10
CA TRP A 164 2.15 -0.29 -19.12
C TRP A 164 0.86 0.50 -19.35
N ASP A 165 -0.25 -0.20 -19.60
CA ASP A 165 -1.54 0.44 -19.86
C ASP A 165 -2.19 0.97 -18.56
N PHE A 166 -1.86 0.34 -17.42
CA PHE A 166 -2.32 0.79 -16.12
C PHE A 166 -1.71 2.14 -15.73
N ILE A 167 -0.41 2.35 -15.99
CA ILE A 167 0.28 3.62 -15.79
C ILE A 167 -0.41 4.75 -16.56
N ASP A 168 -0.65 4.53 -17.86
CA ASP A 168 -1.30 5.52 -18.73
C ASP A 168 -2.70 5.89 -18.22
N PHE A 169 -3.43 4.90 -17.70
CA PHE A 169 -4.75 5.12 -17.14
C PHE A 169 -4.72 5.89 -15.83
N ILE A 170 -3.81 5.57 -14.89
CA ILE A 170 -3.64 6.30 -13.63
C ILE A 170 -3.35 7.78 -13.94
N LYS A 171 -2.35 8.03 -14.78
CA LYS A 171 -1.98 9.39 -15.18
C LYS A 171 -3.16 10.14 -15.78
N LYS A 172 -3.86 9.52 -16.74
CA LYS A 172 -5.06 10.10 -17.37
C LYS A 172 -6.14 10.48 -16.35
N VAL A 173 -6.39 9.64 -15.34
CA VAL A 173 -7.39 9.92 -14.31
C VAL A 173 -6.96 11.12 -13.45
N ILE A 174 -5.71 11.16 -13.00
CA ILE A 174 -5.19 12.26 -12.18
C ILE A 174 -5.17 13.58 -12.96
N ASP A 175 -4.62 13.57 -14.18
CA ASP A 175 -4.52 14.75 -15.05
C ASP A 175 -5.89 15.29 -15.47
N SER A 176 -6.92 14.45 -15.51
CA SER A 176 -8.27 14.89 -15.84
C SER A 176 -8.84 15.89 -14.84
N GLY A 177 -8.32 15.93 -13.60
CA GLY A 177 -8.82 16.74 -12.50
C GLY A 177 -10.23 16.37 -12.02
N LYS A 178 -10.94 15.46 -12.70
CA LYS A 178 -12.33 15.10 -12.40
C LYS A 178 -12.51 14.49 -11.00
N TYR A 179 -11.46 13.85 -10.48
CA TYR A 179 -11.48 13.13 -9.22
C TYR A 179 -10.53 13.74 -8.17
N SER A 180 -10.20 15.03 -8.29
CA SER A 180 -9.25 15.70 -7.38
C SER A 180 -9.68 15.71 -5.92
N ASP A 181 -10.99 15.76 -5.69
CA ASP A 181 -11.58 15.78 -4.35
C ASP A 181 -12.00 14.40 -3.84
N GLU A 182 -11.93 13.40 -4.72
CA GLU A 182 -12.36 12.03 -4.45
C GLU A 182 -11.26 11.22 -3.78
N LYS A 183 -11.66 10.31 -2.90
CA LYS A 183 -10.75 9.37 -2.26
C LYS A 183 -10.72 8.07 -3.04
N PHE A 184 -9.57 7.41 -3.02
CA PHE A 184 -9.36 6.11 -3.63
C PHE A 184 -8.90 5.12 -2.58
N PHE A 185 -9.49 3.92 -2.61
CA PHE A 185 -9.00 2.76 -1.89
C PHE A 185 -8.02 1.98 -2.78
N ILE A 186 -6.80 1.81 -2.29
CA ILE A 186 -5.64 1.38 -3.04
C ILE A 186 -5.06 0.15 -2.36
N ARG A 187 -4.73 -0.87 -3.15
CA ARG A 187 -3.99 -2.04 -2.71
C ARG A 187 -2.78 -2.24 -3.60
N GLY A 188 -1.72 -2.73 -2.97
CA GLY A 188 -0.47 -3.01 -3.66
C GLY A 188 0.51 -3.78 -2.79
N ASN A 189 1.72 -3.89 -3.31
CA ASN A 189 2.82 -4.58 -2.66
C ASN A 189 3.98 -3.59 -2.46
N GLY A 190 4.73 -3.76 -1.38
CA GLY A 190 6.05 -3.16 -1.27
C GLY A 190 7.03 -3.95 -2.12
N GLU A 191 7.78 -3.27 -2.98
CA GLU A 191 8.95 -3.81 -3.67
C GLU A 191 10.21 -3.28 -3.00
N TYR A 192 11.16 -4.20 -2.77
CA TYR A 192 12.39 -3.92 -2.06
C TYR A 192 13.58 -4.28 -2.94
N ARG A 193 14.55 -3.38 -3.02
CA ARG A 193 15.77 -3.59 -3.78
C ARG A 193 16.97 -3.19 -2.95
N TYR A 194 17.95 -4.06 -2.83
CA TYR A 194 19.20 -3.71 -2.17
C TYR A 194 20.19 -3.08 -3.16
N SER A 195 20.83 -1.98 -2.74
CA SER A 195 21.93 -1.37 -3.47
C SER A 195 23.24 -1.70 -2.77
N ASP A 196 24.11 -2.46 -3.44
CA ASP A 196 25.46 -2.76 -2.94
C ASP A 196 26.33 -1.51 -2.84
N LYS A 197 26.21 -0.57 -3.81
CA LYS A 197 26.93 0.71 -3.82
C LYS A 197 26.62 1.55 -2.57
N ASN A 198 25.33 1.70 -2.26
CA ASN A 198 24.87 2.56 -1.19
C ASN A 198 24.64 1.81 0.14
N GLN A 199 24.82 0.49 0.14
CA GLN A 199 24.60 -0.43 1.27
C GLN A 199 23.25 -0.22 1.96
N ARG A 200 22.19 0.00 1.16
CA ARG A 200 20.84 0.26 1.67
C ARG A 200 19.77 -0.41 0.83
N VAL A 201 18.66 -0.75 1.49
CA VAL A 201 17.45 -1.22 0.84
C VAL A 201 16.58 -0.03 0.46
N TYR A 202 16.18 0.03 -0.79
CA TYR A 202 15.17 0.94 -1.30
C TYR A 202 13.81 0.26 -1.28
N GLU A 203 12.79 1.01 -0.86
CA GLU A 203 11.40 0.56 -0.79
C GLU A 203 10.56 1.38 -1.79
N SER A 204 9.74 0.69 -2.57
CA SER A 204 8.75 1.29 -3.47
C SER A 204 7.38 0.69 -3.21
N TYR A 205 6.33 1.52 -3.22
CA TYR A 205 4.95 1.04 -3.10
C TYR A 205 4.34 0.90 -4.50
N VAL A 206 4.12 -0.34 -4.93
CA VAL A 206 3.60 -0.66 -6.26
C VAL A 206 2.10 -0.99 -6.19
N PRO A 207 1.22 -0.09 -6.65
CA PRO A 207 -0.22 -0.33 -6.63
C PRO A 207 -0.59 -1.35 -7.71
N ASN A 208 -1.51 -2.26 -7.39
CA ASN A 208 -2.08 -3.17 -8.38
C ASN A 208 -3.60 -3.01 -8.53
N ARG A 209 -4.26 -2.40 -7.54
CA ARG A 209 -5.70 -2.19 -7.55
C ARG A 209 -6.03 -0.83 -6.94
N ILE A 210 -6.79 -0.03 -7.68
CA ILE A 210 -7.26 1.29 -7.27
C ILE A 210 -8.76 1.32 -7.48
N TYR A 211 -9.51 1.66 -6.44
CA TYR A 211 -10.96 1.74 -6.44
C TYR A 211 -11.38 3.11 -5.96
N LEU A 212 -12.41 3.70 -6.56
CA LEU A 212 -13.08 4.86 -5.98
C LEU A 212 -13.59 4.47 -4.58
N ALA A 213 -13.26 5.27 -3.56
CA ALA A 213 -13.74 5.05 -2.21
C ALA A 213 -15.15 5.62 -2.04
N ALA A 214 -15.80 5.32 -0.91
CA ALA A 214 -17.06 5.98 -0.57
C ALA A 214 -16.78 7.45 -0.17
N ASP A 215 -17.76 8.33 -0.39
CA ASP A 215 -17.64 9.76 -0.10
C ASP A 215 -17.30 10.01 1.40
N ASP A 216 -17.77 9.14 2.29
CA ASP A 216 -17.55 9.16 3.74
C ASP A 216 -16.39 8.28 4.22
N ALA A 217 -15.62 7.69 3.30
CA ALA A 217 -14.54 6.78 3.66
C ALA A 217 -13.47 7.49 4.51
N GLU A 218 -13.12 6.87 5.63
CA GLU A 218 -12.02 7.31 6.49
C GLU A 218 -10.67 7.12 5.78
N GLU A 219 -9.81 8.12 5.92
CA GLU A 219 -8.46 8.05 5.40
C GLU A 219 -7.63 7.12 6.28
N SER A 220 -6.92 6.21 5.63
CA SER A 220 -6.12 5.20 6.33
C SER A 220 -4.94 4.79 5.49
N SER A 221 -3.87 4.37 6.15
CA SER A 221 -2.69 3.83 5.49
C SER A 221 -2.14 2.70 6.34
N THR A 222 -2.26 1.47 5.84
CA THR A 222 -1.89 0.27 6.59
C THR A 222 -1.07 -0.69 5.74
N ALA A 223 -0.19 -1.44 6.39
CA ALA A 223 0.54 -2.54 5.78
C ALA A 223 0.38 -3.82 6.60
N THR A 224 0.49 -4.96 5.93
CA THR A 224 0.70 -6.26 6.55
C THR A 224 2.15 -6.67 6.35
N ILE A 225 2.83 -6.86 7.47
CA ILE A 225 4.26 -7.18 7.58
C ILE A 225 4.39 -8.49 8.34
N ASN A 226 5.23 -9.40 7.83
CA ASN A 226 5.71 -10.54 8.61
C ASN A 226 7.12 -10.20 9.08
N VAL A 227 7.26 -9.96 10.39
CA VAL A 227 8.55 -9.63 11.00
C VAL A 227 9.19 -10.89 11.58
N LEU A 228 10.48 -11.06 11.27
CA LEU A 228 11.40 -11.98 11.91
C LEU A 228 12.14 -11.23 13.03
N PHE A 229 12.14 -11.79 14.23
CA PHE A 229 12.71 -11.16 15.43
C PHE A 229 13.25 -12.23 16.40
N ASN A 230 14.19 -11.86 17.25
CA ASN A 230 14.81 -12.72 18.26
C ASN A 230 14.75 -12.06 19.66
N SER A 231 15.50 -12.59 20.62
CA SER A 231 15.60 -12.08 22.00
C SER A 231 16.11 -10.63 22.09
N GLU A 232 16.91 -10.17 21.13
CA GLU A 232 17.51 -8.83 21.10
C GLU A 232 16.67 -7.78 20.35
N SER A 233 15.57 -8.21 19.72
CA SER A 233 14.76 -7.36 18.84
C SER A 233 13.91 -6.31 19.56
N LEU A 234 13.52 -6.57 20.82
CA LEU A 234 12.65 -5.66 21.57
C LEU A 234 13.48 -4.66 22.38
N ASP A 235 13.36 -3.39 22.05
CA ASP A 235 13.87 -2.28 22.86
C ASP A 235 12.76 -1.72 23.75
N ASP A 236 12.92 -1.93 25.06
CA ASP A 236 12.06 -1.38 26.09
C ASP A 236 12.69 -0.26 26.93
N MET A 237 13.94 0.11 26.65
CA MET A 237 14.62 1.22 27.31
C MET A 237 14.22 2.58 26.73
N SER A 238 13.84 2.62 25.45
CA SER A 238 13.43 3.86 24.76
C SER A 238 12.06 4.42 25.20
N VAL A 239 11.34 3.75 26.10
CA VAL A 239 9.99 4.17 26.50
C VAL A 239 9.99 5.47 27.29
N GLU A 240 10.94 5.65 28.21
CA GLU A 240 11.00 6.84 29.08
C GLU A 240 11.23 8.13 28.29
N GLU A 241 12.01 8.05 27.20
CA GLU A 241 12.35 9.20 26.36
C GLU A 241 11.36 9.40 25.19
N LYS A 242 10.91 8.31 24.56
CA LYS A 242 10.16 8.37 23.29
C LYS A 242 8.70 7.94 23.40
N GLY A 243 8.27 7.43 24.56
CA GLY A 243 6.88 6.99 24.80
C GLY A 243 6.44 5.80 23.95
N LYS A 244 7.37 5.01 23.40
CA LYS A 244 7.08 3.88 22.51
C LYS A 244 8.08 2.74 22.72
N TYR A 245 7.63 1.50 22.57
CA TYR A 245 8.53 0.36 22.38
C TYR A 245 8.92 0.25 20.91
N TYR A 246 10.14 -0.23 20.64
CA TYR A 246 10.61 -0.54 19.30
C TYR A 246 10.86 -2.03 19.16
N VAL A 247 10.37 -2.63 18.08
CA VAL A 247 10.66 -4.01 17.70
C VAL A 247 11.46 -3.95 16.40
N ASN A 248 12.76 -4.18 16.50
CA ASN A 248 13.68 -4.22 15.37
C ASN A 248 13.80 -5.65 14.86
N GLY A 249 13.57 -5.86 13.57
CA GLY A 249 13.63 -7.18 12.97
C GLY A 249 13.82 -7.11 11.47
N TYR A 250 13.46 -8.19 10.79
CA TYR A 250 13.64 -8.33 9.35
C TYR A 250 12.37 -8.82 8.67
N MET A 251 12.14 -8.39 7.42
CA MET A 251 11.18 -8.98 6.50
C MET A 251 11.93 -9.72 5.41
N MET A 252 11.49 -10.93 5.06
CA MET A 252 12.05 -11.63 3.91
C MET A 252 11.30 -11.22 2.66
N GLU A 253 11.94 -10.42 1.81
CA GLU A 253 11.35 -9.87 0.59
C GLU A 253 12.17 -10.30 -0.62
N TYR A 254 11.48 -10.64 -1.72
CA TYR A 254 12.15 -11.11 -2.93
C TYR A 254 12.78 -9.94 -3.69
N ASP A 255 14.10 -9.98 -3.88
CA ASP A 255 14.82 -9.05 -4.75
C ASP A 255 15.03 -9.68 -6.12
N ASN A 256 14.44 -9.06 -7.15
CA ASN A 256 14.54 -9.51 -8.54
C ASN A 256 15.98 -9.57 -9.05
N ASN A 257 16.85 -8.64 -8.64
CA ASN A 257 18.24 -8.59 -9.10
C ASN A 257 19.04 -9.80 -8.59
N ARG A 258 18.71 -10.22 -7.37
CA ARG A 258 19.37 -11.33 -6.66
C ARG A 258 18.68 -12.68 -6.88
N LYS A 259 17.50 -12.67 -7.51
CA LYS A 259 16.63 -13.83 -7.75
C LYS A 259 16.37 -14.64 -6.48
N GLY A 260 16.23 -13.95 -5.35
CA GLY A 260 16.12 -14.57 -4.04
C GLY A 260 15.59 -13.60 -2.98
N ASN A 261 15.24 -14.15 -1.82
CA ASN A 261 14.79 -13.32 -0.70
C ASN A 261 15.98 -12.67 0.00
N ILE A 262 15.85 -11.38 0.31
CA ILE A 262 16.77 -10.62 1.14
C ILE A 262 16.09 -10.28 2.47
N ALA A 263 16.90 -10.20 3.54
CA ALA A 263 16.44 -9.75 4.85
C ALA A 263 16.40 -8.21 4.88
N VAL A 264 15.20 -7.64 4.73
CA VAL A 264 14.97 -6.20 4.78
C VAL A 264 14.78 -5.78 6.23
N PRO A 265 15.64 -4.92 6.80
CA PRO A 265 15.46 -4.44 8.17
C PRO A 265 14.16 -3.63 8.29
N VAL A 266 13.42 -3.89 9.37
CA VAL A 266 12.15 -3.23 9.67
C VAL A 266 12.03 -2.94 11.16
N THR A 267 11.45 -1.80 11.50
CA THR A 267 11.13 -1.43 12.88
C THR A 267 9.64 -1.22 13.03
N ILE A 268 9.02 -1.95 13.97
CA ILE A 268 7.63 -1.77 14.37
C ILE A 268 7.60 -1.00 15.71
N THR A 269 6.82 0.07 15.77
CA THR A 269 6.63 0.86 17.00
C THR A 269 5.35 0.43 17.72
N ILE A 270 5.40 0.39 19.04
CA ILE A 270 4.22 0.13 19.90
C ILE A 270 4.07 1.35 20.82
N PRO A 271 3.06 2.21 20.59
CA PRO A 271 2.88 3.40 21.41
C PRO A 271 2.49 3.02 22.83
N VAL A 272 3.16 3.64 23.81
CA VAL A 272 2.81 3.51 25.22
C VAL A 272 1.78 4.60 25.53
N PRO A 273 0.59 4.22 26.03
CA PRO A 273 -0.41 5.20 26.39
C PRO A 273 0.05 6.02 27.62
N SER A 274 -0.42 7.25 27.74
CA SER A 274 -0.10 8.12 28.88
C SER A 274 -0.56 7.53 30.21
N ASP A 275 -0.05 8.08 31.31
CA ASP A 275 -0.39 7.59 32.65
C ASP A 275 -1.87 7.77 33.01
N ASP A 276 -2.54 8.72 32.40
CA ASP A 276 -3.98 8.97 32.58
C ASP A 276 -4.88 8.11 31.69
N ALA A 277 -4.30 7.28 30.81
CA ALA A 277 -5.06 6.44 29.90
C ALA A 277 -5.74 5.26 30.60
N ASP A 278 -6.87 4.82 30.03
CA ASP A 278 -7.65 3.68 30.50
C ASP A 278 -6.80 2.42 30.73
N GLU A 279 -7.11 1.64 31.77
CA GLU A 279 -6.44 0.35 32.05
C GLU A 279 -6.42 -0.59 30.84
N LYS A 280 -7.45 -0.51 29.99
CA LYS A 280 -7.54 -1.29 28.74
C LYS A 280 -6.44 -0.91 27.74
N ALA A 281 -6.10 0.36 27.64
CA ALA A 281 -5.03 0.84 26.76
C ALA A 281 -3.65 0.38 27.29
N LYS A 282 -3.40 0.53 28.59
CA LYS A 282 -2.16 0.05 29.23
C LYS A 282 -1.99 -1.47 29.06
N LYS A 283 -3.05 -2.23 29.33
CA LYS A 283 -3.07 -3.69 29.12
C LYS A 283 -2.88 -4.08 27.66
N ARG A 284 -3.35 -3.27 26.71
CA ARG A 284 -3.15 -3.50 25.27
C ARG A 284 -1.68 -3.36 24.91
N ALA A 285 -1.02 -2.27 25.29
CA ALA A 285 0.40 -2.05 24.99
C ALA A 285 1.27 -3.18 25.57
N GLU A 286 1.05 -3.53 26.84
CA GLU A 286 1.71 -4.66 27.49
C GLU A 286 1.44 -5.99 26.78
N SER A 287 0.19 -6.28 26.42
CA SER A 287 -0.15 -7.51 25.70
C SER A 287 0.47 -7.58 24.31
N ILE A 288 0.76 -6.45 23.67
CA ILE A 288 1.47 -6.40 22.40
C ILE A 288 2.97 -6.63 22.65
N LYS A 289 3.58 -5.93 23.63
CA LYS A 289 4.97 -6.13 24.06
C LYS A 289 5.29 -7.62 24.29
N HIS A 290 4.45 -8.30 25.07
CA HIS A 290 4.63 -9.72 25.40
C HIS A 290 4.68 -10.66 24.18
N LYS A 291 4.15 -10.26 23.02
CA LYS A 291 4.23 -11.07 21.80
C LYS A 291 5.65 -11.11 21.22
N PHE A 292 6.44 -10.07 21.50
CA PHE A 292 7.78 -9.87 20.98
C PHE A 292 8.89 -10.25 21.98
N ILE A 293 8.56 -10.64 23.22
CA ILE A 293 9.55 -11.11 24.22
C ILE A 293 9.93 -12.57 23.93
N VAL A 294 11.15 -12.82 23.45
CA VAL A 294 11.66 -14.17 23.17
C VAL A 294 12.78 -14.49 24.16
N ASP A 295 12.72 -15.68 24.78
CA ASP A 295 13.70 -16.12 25.78
C ASP A 295 14.86 -16.94 25.18
N ASP A 296 14.79 -17.23 23.87
CA ASP A 296 15.79 -17.99 23.13
C ASP A 296 16.39 -17.14 21.99
N ASP A 297 17.55 -17.57 21.49
CA ASP A 297 18.28 -16.87 20.41
C ASP A 297 17.75 -17.23 19.01
N THR A 298 16.59 -17.89 18.92
CA THR A 298 16.05 -18.31 17.62
C THR A 298 15.14 -17.24 17.03
N PHE A 299 15.14 -17.13 15.70
CA PHE A 299 14.23 -16.22 15.01
C PHE A 299 12.80 -16.75 15.05
N LYS A 300 11.88 -15.89 15.48
CA LYS A 300 10.44 -16.12 15.45
C LYS A 300 9.79 -15.23 14.38
N GLU A 301 8.74 -15.73 13.76
CA GLU A 301 7.93 -14.96 12.81
C GLU A 301 6.64 -14.48 13.47
N TYR A 302 6.30 -13.21 13.25
CA TYR A 302 5.01 -12.68 13.61
C TYR A 302 4.43 -11.76 12.52
N GLY A 303 3.24 -12.11 12.03
CA GLY A 303 2.48 -11.24 11.14
C GLY A 303 1.77 -10.15 11.91
N ALA A 304 2.03 -8.89 11.55
CA ALA A 304 1.44 -7.68 12.09
C ALA A 304 0.77 -6.86 10.99
N VAL A 305 -0.41 -6.31 11.29
CA VAL A 305 -0.97 -5.18 10.57
C VAL A 305 -0.48 -3.91 11.27
N VAL A 306 0.12 -3.00 10.52
CA VAL A 306 0.70 -1.75 11.01
C VAL A 306 0.03 -0.56 10.33
N ASN A 307 -0.07 0.57 11.04
CA ASN A 307 -0.32 1.87 10.42
C ASN A 307 1.00 2.35 9.81
N MET A 308 0.94 2.86 8.59
CA MET A 308 2.10 3.44 7.91
C MET A 308 2.06 4.96 8.11
N LEU A 309 2.82 5.45 9.08
CA LEU A 309 2.93 6.87 9.32
C LEU A 309 4.01 7.44 8.38
N ASN A 310 3.68 8.48 7.63
CA ASN A 310 4.62 9.18 6.76
C ASN A 310 4.20 10.64 6.59
N GLY A 311 4.45 11.42 7.63
CA GLY A 311 3.98 12.80 7.72
C GLY A 311 4.10 13.38 9.11
N ALA A 312 3.74 14.66 9.23
CA ALA A 312 3.68 15.33 10.52
C ALA A 312 2.43 14.84 11.26
N GLN A 313 2.59 14.23 12.43
CA GLN A 313 1.44 13.78 13.21
C GLN A 313 0.91 14.93 14.07
N LYS A 314 -0.38 14.92 14.35
CA LYS A 314 -0.96 15.84 15.34
C LYS A 314 -0.43 15.45 16.72
N THR A 315 0.13 16.44 17.42
CA THR A 315 0.59 16.29 18.80
C THR A 315 -0.38 17.03 19.70
N GLU A 316 -0.67 16.46 20.87
CA GLU A 316 -1.38 17.22 21.90
C GLU A 316 -0.48 18.36 22.38
N ILE A 317 -1.05 19.56 22.53
CA ILE A 317 -0.30 20.69 23.08
C ILE A 317 0.00 20.35 24.55
N THR A 318 1.27 20.19 24.87
CA THR A 318 1.76 19.98 26.23
C THR A 318 2.30 21.30 26.80
N GLU A 319 2.31 21.44 28.13
CA GLU A 319 2.67 22.70 28.79
C GLU A 319 4.09 23.18 28.41
N ASP A 320 5.02 22.30 28.11
CA ASP A 320 6.37 22.62 27.64
C ASP A 320 6.40 23.33 26.27
N MET A 321 5.34 23.20 25.47
CA MET A 321 5.18 23.93 24.19
C MET A 321 4.57 25.33 24.38
N LEU A 322 4.15 25.68 25.60
CA LEU A 322 3.60 26.99 25.94
C LEU A 322 4.71 27.99 26.30
N THR A 323 4.53 29.26 25.94
CA THR A 323 5.39 30.33 26.44
C THR A 323 5.22 30.49 27.95
N ASP A 324 6.22 31.06 28.62
CA ASP A 324 6.16 31.28 30.07
C ASP A 324 4.94 32.14 30.47
N GLU A 325 4.56 33.10 29.63
CA GLU A 325 3.34 33.92 29.81
C GLU A 325 2.05 33.12 29.62
N GLN A 326 2.01 32.21 28.64
CA GLN A 326 0.87 31.29 28.46
C GLN A 326 0.74 30.29 29.62
N LYS A 327 1.84 29.84 30.21
CA LYS A 327 1.83 29.00 31.41
C LYS A 327 1.29 29.75 32.62
N ASP A 328 1.79 30.96 32.86
CA ASP A 328 1.36 31.82 33.96
C ASP A 328 -0.13 32.20 33.84
N ASP A 329 -0.60 32.52 32.62
CA ASP A 329 -2.00 32.84 32.36
C ASP A 329 -2.94 31.63 32.52
N LEU A 330 -2.46 30.42 32.21
CA LEU A 330 -3.19 29.16 32.44
C LEU A 330 -3.28 28.83 33.93
N GLU A 331 -2.18 29.02 34.67
CA GLU A 331 -2.12 28.84 36.12
C GLU A 331 -3.00 29.86 36.86
N CYS A 332 -3.07 31.09 36.33
CA CYS A 332 -3.93 32.15 36.85
C CYS A 332 -5.41 32.03 36.43
N GLY A 333 -5.74 31.06 35.56
CA GLY A 333 -7.10 30.84 35.04
C GLY A 333 -7.62 31.97 34.14
N LEU A 334 -6.70 32.76 33.56
CA LEU A 334 -7.01 33.84 32.62
C LEU A 334 -7.32 33.31 31.23
N ILE A 335 -6.69 32.20 30.84
CA ILE A 335 -6.93 31.47 29.60
C ILE A 335 -7.08 29.98 29.88
N THR A 336 -7.77 29.27 29.00
CA THR A 336 -7.88 27.81 29.04
C THR A 336 -7.02 27.16 27.97
N MET A 337 -6.73 25.87 28.11
CA MET A 337 -6.00 25.12 27.09
C MET A 337 -6.74 25.09 25.74
N ASP A 338 -8.07 25.24 25.75
CA ASP A 338 -8.88 25.35 24.55
C ASP A 338 -8.76 26.73 23.87
N ASP A 339 -8.52 27.80 24.64
CA ASP A 339 -8.23 29.14 24.09
C ASP A 339 -6.88 29.15 23.37
N ILE A 340 -5.87 28.49 23.96
CA ILE A 340 -4.54 28.33 23.35
C ILE A 340 -4.61 27.45 22.08
N ARG A 341 -5.39 26.37 22.11
CA ARG A 341 -5.65 25.53 20.92
C ARG A 341 -6.36 26.32 19.82
N ALA A 342 -7.31 27.18 20.16
CA ALA A 342 -8.00 28.03 19.21
C ALA A 342 -7.07 29.09 18.60
N GLU A 343 -6.16 29.67 19.38
CA GLU A 343 -5.19 30.68 18.92
C GLU A 343 -4.09 30.09 18.02
N LEU A 344 -3.63 28.87 18.31
CA LEU A 344 -2.65 28.13 17.50
C LEU A 344 -3.23 27.51 16.21
N GLY A 345 -4.48 27.82 15.86
CA GLY A 345 -5.11 27.33 14.62
C GLY A 345 -5.65 25.89 14.70
N GLY A 346 -5.91 25.39 15.91
CA GLY A 346 -6.69 24.18 16.18
C GLY A 346 -5.93 22.86 16.27
N SER A 347 -4.76 22.71 15.65
CA SER A 347 -3.96 21.48 15.76
C SER A 347 -2.47 21.80 15.67
N VAL A 348 -1.70 21.45 16.70
CA VAL A 348 -0.23 21.51 16.65
C VAL A 348 0.26 20.24 15.96
N TYR A 349 1.04 20.44 14.91
CA TYR A 349 1.68 19.36 14.16
C TYR A 349 3.09 19.16 14.70
N GLY A 350 3.39 17.94 15.12
CA GLY A 350 4.74 17.52 15.52
C GLY A 350 5.67 17.33 14.33
N GLU A 351 6.85 16.77 14.59
CA GLU A 351 7.83 16.47 13.56
C GLU A 351 7.29 15.44 12.54
N ARG A 352 7.82 15.50 11.32
CA ARG A 352 7.51 14.49 10.29
C ARG A 352 8.14 13.16 10.70
N ILE A 353 7.32 12.14 10.89
CA ILE A 353 7.77 10.79 11.20
C ILE A 353 7.48 9.84 10.06
N ARG A 354 8.37 8.85 9.88
CA ARG A 354 8.16 7.68 9.04
C ARG A 354 8.30 6.43 9.90
N GLU A 355 7.18 5.82 10.29
CA GLU A 355 7.19 4.65 11.19
C GLU A 355 6.05 3.68 10.90
N TYR A 356 6.28 2.40 11.24
CA TYR A 356 5.28 1.35 11.19
C TYR A 356 4.72 1.11 12.60
N GLN A 357 3.52 1.61 12.88
CA GLN A 357 2.93 1.50 14.20
C GLN A 357 2.04 0.26 14.31
N PHE A 358 2.23 -0.58 15.32
CA PHE A 358 1.45 -1.80 15.49
C PHE A 358 -0.04 -1.51 15.67
N LEU A 359 -0.88 -2.09 14.82
CA LEU A 359 -2.34 -1.99 14.92
C LEU A 359 -2.95 -3.26 15.52
N LYS A 360 -2.73 -4.41 14.87
CA LYS A 360 -3.31 -5.70 15.24
C LYS A 360 -2.54 -6.90 14.65
N PRO A 361 -2.74 -8.12 15.15
CA PRO A 361 -2.20 -9.34 14.54
C PRO A 361 -2.70 -9.53 13.10
N ALA A 362 -1.82 -9.98 12.21
CA ALA A 362 -2.22 -10.40 10.86
C ALA A 362 -2.97 -11.74 10.89
N LYS A 363 -3.71 -12.01 9.81
CA LYS A 363 -4.42 -13.29 9.65
C LYS A 363 -3.43 -14.46 9.65
N GLY A 364 -3.70 -15.47 10.46
CA GLY A 364 -2.81 -16.63 10.63
C GLY A 364 -1.94 -16.58 11.90
N PHE A 365 -1.79 -15.40 12.51
CA PHE A 365 -0.97 -15.18 13.72
C PHE A 365 -1.82 -14.93 14.98
N THR A 366 -3.09 -15.33 14.96
CA THR A 366 -4.00 -15.20 16.12
C THR A 366 -3.59 -16.09 17.28
N LYS A 367 -2.86 -17.18 17.02
CA LYS A 367 -2.32 -18.09 18.04
C LYS A 367 -0.98 -17.63 18.62
N GLY A 368 -0.42 -16.53 18.11
CA GLY A 368 0.90 -16.01 18.51
C GLY A 368 1.95 -16.16 17.42
N ARG A 369 3.21 -15.98 17.83
CA ARG A 369 4.40 -16.13 16.99
C ARG A 369 4.65 -17.60 16.59
N GLN A 370 5.40 -17.79 15.53
CA GLN A 370 5.76 -19.11 14.99
C GLN A 370 7.28 -19.26 14.99
N ASP A 371 7.76 -20.48 15.22
CA ASP A 371 9.17 -20.80 15.07
C ASP A 371 9.57 -20.79 13.59
N THR A 372 10.79 -20.37 13.30
CA THR A 372 11.30 -20.32 11.94
C THR A 372 12.54 -21.19 11.77
N VAL A 373 12.93 -21.41 10.52
CA VAL A 373 14.16 -22.11 10.16
C VAL A 373 15.33 -21.14 9.94
N TYR A 374 15.08 -19.84 10.04
CA TYR A 374 16.06 -18.81 9.73
C TYR A 374 17.12 -18.69 10.83
N THR A 375 18.34 -18.41 10.42
CA THR A 375 19.48 -18.16 11.31
C THR A 375 20.03 -16.74 11.13
N GLU A 376 20.98 -16.34 11.97
CA GLU A 376 21.65 -15.03 11.85
C GLU A 376 22.31 -14.82 10.48
N ASP A 377 22.87 -15.88 9.89
CA ASP A 377 23.52 -15.83 8.57
C ASP A 377 22.52 -15.46 7.45
N ASP A 378 21.23 -15.80 7.62
CA ASP A 378 20.18 -15.45 6.66
C ASP A 378 19.78 -13.96 6.73
N MET A 379 20.13 -13.27 7.83
CA MET A 379 19.86 -11.84 8.01
C MET A 379 20.90 -10.94 7.35
N VAL A 380 21.98 -11.53 6.81
CA VAL A 380 23.03 -10.82 6.10
C VAL A 380 22.77 -10.87 4.59
N ILE A 381 22.57 -9.70 3.98
CA ILE A 381 22.47 -9.58 2.52
C ILE A 381 23.86 -9.80 1.93
N LYS A 382 24.08 -10.98 1.36
CA LYS A 382 25.34 -11.34 0.67
C LYS A 382 25.53 -10.44 -0.55
N PRO A 383 26.73 -9.96 -0.90
CA PRO A 383 26.94 -9.23 -2.16
C PRO A 383 26.57 -10.07 -3.39
N LEU A 384 26.28 -9.43 -4.52
CA LEU A 384 26.22 -10.15 -5.79
C LEU A 384 27.63 -10.67 -6.11
N GLU A 385 27.78 -11.98 -6.32
CA GLU A 385 29.02 -12.52 -6.91
C GLU A 385 29.05 -12.10 -8.40
N GLU A 386 29.98 -11.22 -8.82
CA GLU A 386 30.23 -10.90 -10.24
C GLU A 386 30.71 -12.18 -10.96
N GLU A 387 30.25 -12.56 -12.16
CA GLU A 387 30.17 -11.78 -13.40
C GLU A 387 28.76 -11.83 -14.01
N LEU A 388 28.14 -10.65 -14.18
CA LEU A 388 27.21 -10.46 -15.29
C LEU A 388 28.03 -10.58 -16.59
N PRO A 389 27.61 -11.38 -17.59
CA PRO A 389 28.38 -11.51 -18.84
C PRO A 389 28.64 -10.14 -19.49
N GLU A 390 29.81 -9.96 -20.10
CA GLU A 390 30.12 -8.75 -20.90
C GLU A 390 28.96 -8.47 -21.87
N GLY A 391 28.27 -7.33 -21.66
CA GLY A 391 27.09 -6.92 -22.43
C GLY A 391 25.74 -6.99 -21.68
N THR A 392 25.70 -7.38 -20.40
CA THR A 392 24.56 -7.08 -19.53
C THR A 392 24.72 -5.69 -18.92
N GLU A 393 24.23 -4.67 -19.62
CA GLU A 393 24.11 -3.31 -19.09
C GLU A 393 23.12 -3.28 -17.91
N ASP A 394 23.55 -2.69 -16.80
CA ASP A 394 22.67 -2.39 -15.68
C ASP A 394 21.72 -1.26 -16.12
N LEU A 395 20.47 -1.61 -16.43
CA LEU A 395 19.47 -0.74 -17.06
C LEU A 395 19.04 0.49 -16.21
N PHE A 396 19.72 0.74 -15.10
CA PHE A 396 19.47 1.79 -14.11
C PHE A 396 20.76 2.52 -13.68
N GLU A 397 21.89 2.33 -14.39
CA GLU A 397 23.21 2.93 -14.06
C GLU A 397 23.25 4.48 -14.05
N ASP A 398 22.21 5.19 -14.51
CA ASP A 398 22.28 6.64 -14.75
C ASP A 398 21.66 7.57 -13.68
N ASP A 399 21.06 7.08 -12.59
CA ASP A 399 20.31 7.98 -11.67
C ASP A 399 21.03 8.34 -10.36
N ASP A 400 22.33 8.05 -10.22
CA ASP A 400 23.05 8.21 -8.95
C ASP A 400 24.34 9.06 -9.08
N ASP A 401 24.33 10.04 -9.98
CA ASP A 401 25.23 11.18 -9.91
C ASP A 401 24.53 12.35 -9.19
N GLU A 402 25.00 12.58 -7.96
CA GLU A 402 24.91 13.81 -7.15
C GLU A 402 23.67 14.00 -6.23
N LEU A 403 23.77 13.35 -5.05
CA LEU A 403 23.21 13.84 -3.78
C LEU A 403 23.82 15.19 -3.36
#